data_AF-A0A358R2I4-F1
#
_entry.id   AF-A0A358R2I4-F1
#
_cell.length_a   1.000
_cell.length_b   1.000
_cell.length_c   1.000
_cell.angle_alpha   90.00
_cell.angle_beta   90.00
_cell.angle_gamma   90.00
#
_symmetry.space_group_name_H-M   'P 1'
#
loop_
_entity.id
_entity.type
_entity.pdbx_description
1 polymer ?
#
loop_
_entity_poly.entity_id
_entity_poly.type
_entity_poly.pdbx_seq_one_letter_code
_entity_poly.pdbx_strand_id
1 'polypeptide(L)'
;MIYPEAFTEDGRELIHSVFEQVLEIGHEDAMDRFALNAFCPNGRDVLIQKGSVDTISALHNAGFVTHEFDTSEFIKSGGSVFCMKLQTWA
;
A
#
# COMPACT_ATOMS: atom_id res chain seq x y z
N MET A 1 -4.67 3.74 -0.71
CA MET A 1 -4.68 2.61 0.25
C MET A 1 -4.32 3.14 1.62
N ILE A 2 -5.00 2.73 2.69
CA ILE A 2 -4.71 3.15 4.06
C ILE A 2 -4.84 1.96 5.03
N TYR A 3 -4.22 2.06 6.21
CA TYR A 3 -4.53 1.23 7.37
C TYR A 3 -5.37 2.09 8.32
N PRO A 4 -6.68 1.84 8.49
CA PRO A 4 -7.59 2.74 9.20
C PRO A 4 -7.14 3.10 10.62
N GLU A 5 -6.55 2.14 11.34
CA GLU A 5 -6.12 2.27 12.73
C GLU A 5 -4.83 3.09 12.89
N ALA A 6 -4.13 3.40 11.78
CA ALA A 6 -3.02 4.35 11.80
C ALA A 6 -3.47 5.82 11.86
N PHE A 7 -4.78 6.09 11.73
CA PHE A 7 -5.37 7.42 11.71
C PHE A 7 -6.33 7.62 12.88
N THR A 8 -6.52 8.88 13.29
CA THR A 8 -7.63 9.28 14.16
C THR A 8 -8.95 9.20 13.39
N GLU A 9 -10.08 9.24 14.10
CA GLU A 9 -11.41 9.26 13.45
C GLU A 9 -11.55 10.43 12.47
N ASP A 10 -11.35 11.66 12.95
CA ASP A 10 -11.39 12.87 12.10
C ASP A 10 -10.45 12.77 10.88
N GLY A 11 -9.30 12.11 11.04
CA GLY A 11 -8.36 11.86 9.95
C GLY A 11 -8.90 10.89 8.90
N ARG A 12 -9.58 9.82 9.33
CA ARG A 12 -10.25 8.87 8.42
C ARG A 12 -11.41 9.54 7.69
N GLU A 13 -12.25 10.29 8.41
CA GLU A 13 -13.37 11.02 7.81
C GLU A 13 -12.88 11.98 6.73
N LEU A 14 -11.79 12.71 6.99
CA LEU A 14 -11.20 13.60 6.00
C LEU A 14 -10.73 12.84 4.75
N ILE A 15 -10.04 11.71 4.90
CA ILE A 15 -9.59 10.89 3.76
C ILE A 15 -10.78 10.46 2.90
N HIS A 16 -11.83 9.91 3.52
CA HIS A 16 -13.04 9.47 2.82
C HIS A 16 -13.83 10.63 2.18
N SER A 17 -13.69 11.85 2.68
CA SER A 17 -14.33 13.02 2.07
C SER A 17 -13.61 13.55 0.81
N VAL A 18 -12.32 13.24 0.65
CA VAL A 18 -11.46 13.79 -0.42
C VAL A 18 -11.27 12.81 -1.57
N PHE A 19 -11.17 11.52 -1.29
CA PHE A 19 -10.90 10.49 -2.30
C PHE A 19 -12.17 9.71 -2.64
N GLU A 20 -12.49 9.60 -3.93
CA GLU A 20 -13.66 8.82 -4.40
C GLU A 20 -13.54 7.33 -4.04
N GLN A 21 -12.32 6.80 -4.05
CA GLN A 21 -12.04 5.42 -3.70
C GLN A 21 -10.92 5.34 -2.67
N VAL A 22 -11.24 4.74 -1.52
CA VAL A 22 -10.28 4.43 -0.46
C VAL A 22 -10.26 2.93 -0.26
N LEU A 23 -9.11 2.31 -0.53
CA LEU A 23 -8.87 0.91 -0.20
C LEU A 23 -8.33 0.82 1.23
N GLU A 24 -9.15 0.32 2.15
CA GLU A 24 -8.76 0.03 3.52
C GLU A 24 -8.12 -1.35 3.60
N ILE A 25 -6.90 -1.40 4.10
CA ILE A 25 -6.07 -2.60 4.15
C ILE A 25 -6.08 -3.17 5.56
N GLY A 26 -6.26 -4.48 5.68
CA GLY A 26 -6.29 -5.18 6.97
C GLY A 26 -4.93 -5.23 7.67
N HIS A 27 -4.97 -5.58 8.96
CA HIS A 27 -3.80 -5.56 9.85
C HIS A 27 -2.62 -6.42 9.35
N GLU A 28 -2.87 -7.67 8.93
CA GLU A 28 -1.81 -8.59 8.48
C GLU A 28 -1.01 -8.00 7.31
N ASP A 29 -1.71 -7.56 6.26
CA ASP A 29 -1.07 -6.95 5.11
C ASP A 29 -0.39 -5.62 5.44
N ALA A 30 -1.01 -4.80 6.28
CA ALA A 30 -0.47 -3.49 6.66
C ALA A 30 0.80 -3.62 7.52
N MET A 31 0.76 -4.45 8.57
CA MET A 31 1.78 -4.51 9.62
C MET A 31 2.84 -5.58 9.36
N ASP A 32 2.43 -6.77 8.92
CA ASP A 32 3.37 -7.89 8.75
C ASP A 32 3.99 -7.90 7.35
N ARG A 33 3.26 -7.38 6.35
CA ARG A 33 3.70 -7.37 4.94
C ARG A 33 4.03 -5.99 4.41
N PHE A 34 3.78 -4.92 5.16
CA PHE A 34 4.08 -3.54 4.71
C PHE A 34 3.43 -3.21 3.35
N ALA A 35 2.24 -3.76 3.08
CA ALA A 35 1.53 -3.62 1.80
C ALA A 35 1.29 -2.15 1.39
N LEU A 36 1.10 -1.27 2.38
CA LEU A 36 0.91 0.17 2.20
C LEU A 36 2.18 0.91 1.77
N ASN A 37 3.33 0.25 1.83
CA ASN A 37 4.59 0.74 1.29
C ASN A 37 4.74 0.41 -0.21
N ALA A 38 3.65 0.13 -0.91
CA ALA A 38 3.65 -0.09 -2.35
C ALA A 38 3.97 1.20 -3.13
N PHE A 39 4.37 1.05 -4.39
CA PHE A 39 4.67 2.16 -5.28
C PHE A 39 3.97 2.01 -6.63
N CYS A 40 3.31 3.07 -7.11
CA CYS A 40 2.63 3.10 -8.40
C CYS A 40 3.20 4.24 -9.27
N PRO A 41 4.20 3.99 -10.13
CA PRO A 41 4.88 5.04 -10.90
C PRO A 41 4.04 5.67 -12.02
N ASN A 42 3.02 4.97 -12.52
CA ASN A 42 2.32 5.36 -13.75
C ASN A 42 0.78 5.35 -13.63
N GLY A 43 0.27 5.26 -12.40
CA GLY A 43 -1.17 5.19 -12.14
C GLY A 43 -1.84 3.85 -12.47
N ARG A 44 -1.09 2.81 -12.85
CA ARG A 44 -1.62 1.48 -13.19
C ARG A 44 -0.85 0.32 -12.57
N ASP A 45 0.47 0.34 -12.65
CA ASP A 45 1.35 -0.73 -12.21
C ASP A 45 1.79 -0.50 -10.76
N VAL A 46 1.44 -1.41 -9.86
CA VAL A 46 1.70 -1.31 -8.43
C VAL A 46 2.78 -2.31 -8.03
N LEU A 47 3.94 -1.79 -7.64
CA LEU A 47 5.04 -2.56 -7.08
C LEU A 47 4.77 -2.75 -5.58
N ILE A 48 4.69 -4.00 -5.11
CA ILE A 48 4.24 -4.32 -3.75
C ILE A 48 5.02 -5.51 -3.16
N GLN A 49 5.09 -5.59 -1.83
CA GLN A 49 5.63 -6.75 -1.13
C GLN A 49 4.85 -8.03 -1.49
N LYS A 50 5.58 -9.10 -1.78
CA LYS A 50 5.03 -10.43 -1.99
C LYS A 50 4.30 -10.93 -0.75
N GLY A 51 3.13 -11.54 -0.96
CA GLY A 51 2.32 -12.13 0.11
C GLY A 51 1.35 -11.17 0.80
N SER A 52 1.19 -9.94 0.28
CA SER A 52 0.09 -9.03 0.65
C SER A 52 -1.22 -9.43 -0.04
N VAL A 53 -1.74 -10.63 0.26
CA VAL A 53 -2.74 -11.34 -0.55
C VAL A 53 -4.04 -10.54 -0.70
N ASP A 54 -4.54 -9.99 0.39
CA ASP A 54 -5.82 -9.28 0.40
C ASP A 54 -5.69 -7.93 -0.31
N THR A 55 -4.56 -7.23 -0.11
CA THR A 55 -4.24 -5.98 -0.79
C THR A 55 -4.09 -6.17 -2.29
N ILE A 56 -3.38 -7.22 -2.71
CA ILE A 56 -3.20 -7.56 -4.12
C ILE A 56 -4.56 -7.83 -4.77
N SER A 57 -5.41 -8.61 -4.10
CA SER A 57 -6.76 -8.90 -4.57
C SER A 57 -7.62 -7.63 -4.69
N ALA A 58 -7.56 -6.73 -3.70
CA ALA A 58 -8.26 -5.44 -3.73
C ALA A 58 -7.76 -4.54 -4.87
N LEU A 59 -6.46 -4.52 -5.13
CA LEU A 59 -5.84 -3.77 -6.23
C LEU A 59 -6.28 -4.30 -7.59
N HIS A 60 -6.31 -5.62 -7.79
CA HIS A 60 -6.82 -6.23 -9.03
C HIS A 60 -8.29 -5.90 -9.26
N ASN A 61 -9.12 -5.99 -8.21
CA ASN A 61 -10.54 -5.63 -8.29
C ASN A 61 -10.75 -4.15 -8.63
N ALA A 62 -9.83 -3.28 -8.23
CA ALA A 62 -9.83 -1.86 -8.58
C ALA A 62 -9.19 -1.56 -9.96
N GLY A 63 -8.74 -2.58 -10.71
CA GLY A 63 -8.21 -2.43 -12.07
C GLY A 63 -6.72 -2.16 -12.17
N PHE A 64 -5.97 -2.26 -11.06
CA PHE A 64 -4.52 -2.14 -11.06
C PHE A 64 -3.83 -3.45 -11.46
N VAL A 65 -2.60 -3.33 -11.94
CA VAL A 65 -1.70 -4.48 -12.20
C VAL A 65 -0.67 -4.53 -11.09
N THR A 66 -0.51 -5.65 -10.40
CA THR A 66 0.50 -5.78 -9.33
C THR A 66 1.77 -6.47 -9.81
N HIS A 67 2.90 -5.99 -9.30
CA HIS A 67 4.24 -6.57 -9.47
C HIS A 67 4.81 -6.86 -8.09
N GLU A 68 4.94 -8.13 -7.74
CA GLU A 68 5.34 -8.56 -6.40
C GLU A 68 6.87 -8.68 -6.28
N PHE A 69 7.40 -8.18 -5.16
CA PHE A 69 8.81 -8.26 -4.81
C PHE A 69 8.99 -8.84 -3.42
N ASP A 70 10.03 -9.65 -3.21
CA ASP A 70 10.40 -10.08 -1.87
C ASP A 70 11.30 -9.04 -1.21
N THR A 71 10.72 -8.27 -0.31
CA THR A 71 11.39 -7.28 0.55
C THR A 71 11.45 -7.71 2.02
N SER A 72 11.26 -9.01 2.31
CA SER A 72 11.23 -9.54 3.68
C SER A 72 12.47 -9.20 4.52
N GLU A 73 13.65 -9.13 3.90
CA GLU A 73 14.89 -8.70 4.59
C GLU A 73 14.89 -7.21 4.96
N PHE A 74 14.25 -6.36 4.16
CA PHE A 74 14.13 -4.93 4.46
C PHE A 74 13.07 -4.65 5.53
N ILE A 75 12.02 -5.47 5.59
CA ILE A 75 10.97 -5.38 6.62
C ILE A 75 11.56 -5.52 8.02
N LYS A 76 12.61 -6.34 8.19
CA LYS A 76 13.36 -6.46 9.46
C LYS A 76 13.92 -5.11 9.95
N SER A 77 14.14 -4.16 9.05
CA SER A 77 14.60 -2.80 9.33
C SER A 77 13.49 -1.74 9.28
N GLY A 78 12.23 -2.14 9.10
CA GLY A 78 11.08 -1.24 9.05
C GLY A 78 10.84 -0.57 7.70
N GLY A 79 11.27 -1.19 6.59
CA GLY A 79 11.07 -0.63 5.24
C GLY A 79 10.67 -1.67 4.20
N SER A 80 10.06 -1.23 3.11
CA SER A 80 9.70 -2.06 1.95
C SER A 80 9.81 -1.22 0.64
N VAL A 81 9.04 -1.54 -0.40
CA VAL A 81 9.19 -1.04 -1.78
C VAL A 81 9.34 0.48 -1.86
N PHE A 82 8.41 1.25 -1.28
CA PHE A 82 8.41 2.71 -1.35
C PHE A 82 9.56 3.33 -0.56
N CYS A 83 9.93 2.74 0.58
CA CYS A 83 11.06 3.22 1.39
C CYS A 83 12.40 3.07 0.66
N MET A 84 12.52 2.12 -0.27
CA MET A 84 13.77 1.86 -1.01
C MET A 84 13.98 2.77 -2.22
N LYS A 85 13.08 3.75 -2.44
CA LYS A 85 13.21 4.69 -3.54
C LYS A 85 13.03 6.13 -3.09
N LEU A 86 13.66 7.02 -3.83
CA LEU A 86 13.33 8.44 -3.85
C LEU A 86 12.85 8.77 -5.26
N GLN A 87 11.61 9.26 -5.37
CA GLN A 87 11.06 9.69 -6.65
C GLN A 87 11.30 11.19 -6.79
N THR A 88 12.04 11.56 -7.83
CA THR A 88 12.47 12.95 -8.06
C THR A 88 11.62 13.68 -9.10
N TRP A 89 10.67 13.00 -9.76
CA TRP A 89 9.69 13.59 -10.68
C TRP A 89 8.40 12.76 -10.71
N ALA A 90 7.26 13.42 -10.97
CA ALA A 90 5.93 12.82 -11.10
C ALA A 90 5.28 13.28 -12.40
#